data_AF-A0A7K4ALK5-F1
#
_entry.id   AF-A0A7K4ALK5-F1
#
_cell.length_a   1.000
_cell.length_b   1.000
_cell.length_c   1.000
_cell.angle_alpha   90.00
_cell.angle_beta   90.00
_cell.angle_gamma   90.00
#
_symmetry.space_group_name_H-M   'P 1'
#
loop_
_entity.id
_entity.type
_entity.pdbx_description
1 polymer ?
#
loop_
_entity_poly.entity_id
_entity_poly.type
_entity_poly.pdbx_seq_one_letter_code
_entity_poly.pdbx_strand_id
1 'polypeptide(L)'
;NLRQISLEDASIRAASRPFVEAFVLSGGEPLQQLKACHRLFGLARSIELACGLETSGFYPDRLKTLLEGGIVDKVFIDLKTVLNEPAYQMATGIGGVAARVRESLEICHEFGVAFDARCTVFPELPSCSQVKEIARILEKLGGEYPDSHLEHFVLQQGHPREGEPWFEPISLEAMQEMARAAVQRIPVQVRAPAVIKWAGQISKST
;
A
#
# COMPACT_ATOMS: atom_id res chain seq x y z
N ASN A 1 24.63 15.28 1.72
CA ASN A 1 23.62 14.21 1.87
C ASN A 1 23.63 13.39 0.57
N LEU A 2 24.31 12.24 0.54
CA LEU A 2 24.72 11.50 -0.68
C LEU A 2 23.56 10.85 -1.47
N ARG A 3 22.31 11.28 -1.27
CA ARG A 3 21.11 10.73 -1.92
C ARG A 3 20.15 11.77 -2.51
N GLN A 4 20.54 13.05 -2.55
CA GLN A 4 19.75 14.06 -3.26
C GLN A 4 20.30 14.23 -4.68
N ILE A 5 19.46 13.94 -5.67
CA ILE A 5 19.73 14.26 -7.08
C ILE A 5 19.02 15.56 -7.43
N SER A 6 19.59 16.31 -8.37
CA SER A 6 18.93 17.50 -8.92
C SER A 6 17.71 17.08 -9.76
N LEU A 7 16.76 18.02 -9.97
CA LEU A 7 15.63 17.78 -10.87
C LEU A 7 16.08 17.48 -12.31
N GLU A 8 17.23 18.03 -12.70
CA GLU A 8 17.86 17.84 -14.00
C GLU A 8 18.48 16.45 -14.13
N ASP A 9 19.18 15.97 -13.09
CA ASP A 9 19.65 14.58 -13.01
C ASP A 9 18.50 13.57 -12.99
N ALA A 10 17.39 13.91 -12.33
CA ALA A 10 16.19 13.10 -12.33
C ALA A 10 15.58 13.00 -13.74
N SER A 11 15.56 14.12 -14.48
CA SER A 11 15.06 14.19 -15.86
C SER A 11 15.92 13.38 -16.84
N ILE A 12 17.26 13.49 -16.75
CA ILE A 12 18.19 12.72 -17.59
C ILE A 12 18.04 11.21 -17.32
N ARG A 13 17.91 10.81 -16.05
CA ARG A 13 17.70 9.39 -15.67
C ARG A 13 16.34 8.85 -16.13
N ALA A 14 15.31 9.69 -16.18
CA ALA A 14 14.02 9.32 -16.74
C ALA A 14 14.11 9.12 -18.26
N ALA A 15 14.87 9.97 -18.96
CA ALA A 15 15.08 9.89 -20.40
C ALA A 15 15.99 8.72 -20.84
N SER A 16 16.86 8.22 -19.95
CA SER A 16 17.87 7.20 -20.29
C SER A 16 17.53 5.77 -19.85
N ARG A 17 16.29 5.48 -19.44
CA ARG A 17 15.83 4.14 -19.04
C ARG A 17 14.70 3.65 -19.96
N PRO A 18 14.60 2.32 -20.21
CA PRO A 18 13.60 1.76 -21.11
C PRO A 18 12.19 2.16 -20.63
N PHE A 19 11.35 2.65 -21.55
CA PHE A 19 9.89 2.75 -21.45
C PHE A 19 9.35 2.88 -20.02
N VAL A 20 9.67 3.97 -19.32
CA VAL A 20 9.01 4.27 -18.04
C VAL A 20 7.61 4.73 -18.37
N GLU A 21 6.59 3.97 -17.94
CA GLU A 21 5.18 4.24 -18.23
C GLU A 21 4.45 4.86 -17.02
N ALA A 22 5.05 4.77 -15.84
CA ALA A 22 4.42 5.20 -14.60
C ALA A 22 5.40 5.83 -13.61
N PHE A 23 4.91 6.80 -12.87
CA PHE A 23 5.53 7.42 -11.71
C PHE A 23 4.71 7.07 -10.47
N VAL A 24 5.33 6.43 -9.48
CA VAL A 24 4.67 6.08 -8.21
C VAL A 24 5.36 6.81 -7.07
N LEU A 25 4.59 7.58 -6.29
CA LEU A 25 5.07 8.14 -5.02
C LEU A 25 4.90 7.09 -3.91
N SER A 26 6.02 6.64 -3.35
CA SER A 26 6.06 5.70 -2.23
C SER A 26 7.18 6.04 -1.23
N GLY A 27 7.25 5.29 -0.13
CA GLY A 27 8.11 5.61 1.02
C GLY A 27 7.59 6.82 1.79
N GLY A 28 8.15 7.10 2.99
CA GLY A 28 7.61 8.14 3.88
C GLY A 28 6.08 8.06 4.02
N GLU A 29 5.41 9.19 4.22
CA GLU A 29 3.98 9.33 3.95
C GLU A 29 3.81 10.50 2.97
N PRO A 30 3.58 10.25 1.67
CA PRO A 30 3.55 11.31 0.67
C PRO A 30 2.54 12.41 1.02
N LEU A 31 1.35 12.03 1.49
CA LEU A 31 0.30 13.00 1.79
C LEU A 31 0.63 13.91 2.98
N GLN A 32 1.69 13.63 3.76
CA GLN A 32 2.23 14.59 4.73
C GLN A 32 2.70 15.89 4.04
N GLN A 33 3.05 15.84 2.75
CA GLN A 33 3.51 16.97 1.94
C GLN A 33 2.66 17.17 0.67
N LEU A 34 1.34 17.36 0.83
CA LEU A 34 0.37 17.47 -0.28
C LEU A 34 0.81 18.37 -1.44
N LYS A 35 1.38 19.56 -1.16
CA LYS A 35 1.85 20.49 -2.20
C LYS A 35 2.96 19.88 -3.07
N ALA A 36 3.87 19.13 -2.46
CA ALA A 36 4.94 18.44 -3.18
C ALA A 36 4.37 17.28 -4.01
N CYS A 37 3.45 16.49 -3.46
CA CYS A 37 2.74 15.43 -4.19
C CYS A 37 2.06 15.96 -5.44
N HIS A 38 1.25 17.01 -5.30
CA HIS A 38 0.54 17.62 -6.43
C HIS A 38 1.50 18.11 -7.51
N ARG A 39 2.63 18.74 -7.13
CA ARG A 39 3.64 19.21 -8.08
C ARG A 39 4.32 18.04 -8.82
N LEU A 40 4.68 16.98 -8.10
CA LEU A 40 5.35 15.82 -8.69
C LEU A 40 4.43 15.05 -9.65
N PHE A 41 3.16 14.86 -9.29
CA PHE A 41 2.17 14.26 -10.20
C PHE A 41 1.90 15.15 -11.42
N GLY A 42 1.81 16.48 -11.24
CA GLY A 42 1.71 17.40 -12.38
C GLY A 42 2.89 17.29 -13.35
N LEU A 43 4.11 17.15 -12.82
CA LEU A 43 5.31 16.92 -13.64
C LEU A 43 5.25 15.56 -14.36
N ALA A 44 4.86 14.49 -13.67
CA ALA A 44 4.72 13.15 -14.26
C ALA A 44 3.69 13.14 -15.40
N ARG A 45 2.52 13.76 -15.21
CA ARG A 45 1.50 13.93 -16.26
C ARG A 45 2.02 14.74 -17.46
N SER A 46 2.86 15.76 -17.22
CA SER A 46 3.42 16.59 -18.30
C SER A 46 4.36 15.83 -19.26
N ILE A 47 4.84 14.66 -18.84
CA ILE A 47 5.64 13.74 -19.64
C ILE A 47 4.91 12.41 -19.89
N GLU A 48 3.58 12.44 -19.83
CA GLU A 48 2.67 11.33 -20.20
C GLU A 48 2.83 10.04 -19.36
N LEU A 49 3.30 10.17 -18.11
CA LEU A 49 3.37 9.04 -17.18
C LEU A 49 2.04 8.82 -16.47
N ALA A 50 1.66 7.55 -16.30
CA ALA A 50 0.67 7.15 -15.32
C ALA A 50 1.14 7.47 -13.89
N CYS A 51 0.23 7.78 -12.99
CA CYS A 51 0.50 8.30 -11.66
C CYS A 51 -0.06 7.37 -10.58
N GLY A 52 0.82 6.78 -9.77
CA GLY A 52 0.46 5.95 -8.63
C GLY A 52 0.78 6.63 -7.29
N LEU A 53 -0.07 6.42 -6.28
CA LEU A 53 0.15 6.88 -4.91
C LEU A 53 0.16 5.70 -3.94
N GLU A 54 1.24 5.53 -3.20
CA GLU A 54 1.27 4.67 -2.01
C GLU A 54 1.06 5.52 -0.75
N THR A 55 0.12 5.13 0.11
CA THR A 55 -0.22 5.87 1.33
C THR A 55 -0.62 4.92 2.46
N SER A 56 -0.35 5.31 3.69
CA SER A 56 -0.84 4.62 4.88
C SER A 56 -2.33 4.90 5.17
N GLY A 57 -2.97 5.81 4.41
CA GLY A 57 -4.35 6.25 4.65
C GLY A 57 -4.50 7.17 5.87
N PHE A 58 -3.42 7.78 6.37
CA PHE A 58 -3.51 8.63 7.56
C PHE A 58 -4.17 10.00 7.29
N TYR A 59 -4.11 10.51 6.05
CA TYR A 59 -4.56 11.85 5.67
C TYR A 59 -5.76 11.83 4.68
N PRO A 60 -6.97 11.46 5.12
CA PRO A 60 -8.14 11.30 4.24
C PRO A 60 -8.48 12.59 3.46
N ASP A 61 -8.54 13.75 4.13
CA ASP A 61 -8.81 15.04 3.46
C ASP A 61 -7.85 15.33 2.30
N ARG A 62 -6.57 14.97 2.48
CA ARG A 62 -5.52 15.23 1.49
C ARG A 62 -5.56 14.22 0.35
N LEU A 63 -5.93 12.97 0.64
CA LEU A 63 -6.21 11.98 -0.38
C LEU A 63 -7.37 12.45 -1.26
N LYS A 64 -8.48 12.87 -0.63
CA LYS A 64 -9.66 13.39 -1.33
C LYS A 64 -9.32 14.56 -2.25
N THR A 65 -8.64 15.59 -1.72
CA THR A 65 -8.17 16.73 -2.54
C THR A 65 -7.35 16.29 -3.76
N LEU A 66 -6.51 15.26 -3.61
CA LEU A 66 -5.67 14.77 -4.68
C LEU A 66 -6.47 14.00 -5.75
N LEU A 67 -7.44 13.19 -5.33
CA LEU A 67 -8.33 12.44 -6.23
C LEU A 67 -9.31 13.36 -6.98
N GLU A 68 -9.83 14.41 -6.34
CA GLU A 68 -10.65 15.45 -6.98
C GLU A 68 -9.92 16.13 -8.15
N GLY A 69 -8.58 16.20 -8.08
CA GLY A 69 -7.75 16.72 -9.17
C GLY A 69 -7.61 15.79 -10.38
N GLY A 70 -8.01 14.52 -10.29
CA GLY A 70 -7.90 13.53 -11.39
C GLY A 70 -6.47 13.17 -11.79
N ILE A 71 -5.47 13.53 -10.98
CA ILE A 71 -4.04 13.37 -11.31
C ILE A 71 -3.45 12.04 -10.86
N VAL A 72 -4.20 11.20 -10.13
CA VAL A 72 -3.79 9.88 -9.67
C VAL A 72 -4.60 8.81 -10.39
N ASP A 73 -3.93 7.90 -11.08
CA ASP A 73 -4.55 6.78 -11.78
C ASP A 73 -4.78 5.58 -10.86
N LYS A 74 -3.87 5.38 -9.88
CA LYS A 74 -3.97 4.24 -8.96
C LYS A 74 -3.50 4.57 -7.54
N VAL A 75 -4.25 4.08 -6.54
CA VAL A 75 -3.88 4.15 -5.12
C VAL A 75 -3.41 2.78 -4.62
N PHE A 76 -2.41 2.78 -3.76
CA PHE A 76 -1.96 1.62 -3.01
C PHE A 76 -2.06 1.96 -1.52
N ILE A 77 -3.14 1.52 -0.88
CA ILE A 77 -3.42 1.85 0.52
C ILE A 77 -2.94 0.73 1.44
N ASP A 78 -2.12 1.08 2.43
CA ASP A 78 -1.53 0.13 3.36
C ASP A 78 -2.40 -0.05 4.62
N LEU A 79 -3.09 -1.17 4.68
CA LEU A 79 -3.89 -1.64 5.80
C LEU A 79 -3.01 -2.47 6.74
N LYS A 80 -2.63 -1.92 7.89
CA LYS A 80 -1.74 -2.60 8.85
C LYS A 80 -2.38 -3.83 9.50
N THR A 81 -3.68 -3.76 9.78
CA THR A 81 -4.50 -4.82 10.37
C THR A 81 -5.99 -4.46 10.23
N VAL A 82 -6.87 -5.11 10.99
CA VAL A 82 -8.31 -4.79 11.07
C VAL A 82 -8.54 -3.33 11.47
N LEU A 83 -9.42 -2.64 10.76
CA LEU A 83 -9.68 -1.20 10.89
C LEU A 83 -10.54 -0.86 12.14
N ASN A 84 -10.04 -1.25 13.31
CA ASN A 84 -10.60 -0.94 14.62
C ASN A 84 -9.48 -0.79 15.67
N GLU A 85 -9.81 -0.13 16.77
CA GLU A 85 -8.94 -0.08 17.95
C GLU A 85 -9.34 -1.18 18.94
N PRO A 86 -8.40 -1.78 19.70
CA PRO A 86 -6.98 -1.38 19.84
C PRO A 86 -6.02 -2.03 18.83
N ALA A 87 -6.51 -2.86 17.90
CA ALA A 87 -5.66 -3.62 16.97
C ALA A 87 -4.77 -2.70 16.12
N TYR A 88 -5.35 -1.64 15.56
CA TYR A 88 -4.61 -0.71 14.71
C TYR A 88 -3.58 0.12 15.49
N GLN A 89 -3.90 0.55 16.71
CA GLN A 89 -2.96 1.20 17.61
C GLN A 89 -1.78 0.29 17.95
N MET A 90 -2.00 -1.00 18.19
CA MET A 90 -0.89 -1.94 18.41
C MET A 90 0.00 -2.05 17.18
N ALA A 91 -0.58 -2.05 15.98
CA ALA A 91 0.18 -2.16 14.73
C ALA A 91 0.93 -0.88 14.35
N THR A 92 0.44 0.29 14.76
CA THR A 92 1.01 1.61 14.36
C THR A 92 1.75 2.33 15.48
N GLY A 93 1.54 1.92 16.73
CA GLY A 93 2.03 2.62 17.93
C GLY A 93 1.28 3.91 18.25
N ILE A 94 0.25 4.29 17.47
CA ILE A 94 -0.47 5.56 17.59
C ILE A 94 -1.98 5.28 17.62
N GLY A 95 -2.68 5.84 18.59
CA GLY A 95 -4.14 5.69 18.71
C GLY A 95 -4.91 6.61 17.76
N GLY A 96 -6.11 6.19 17.36
CA GLY A 96 -7.02 7.00 16.54
C GLY A 96 -6.67 6.99 15.05
N VAL A 97 -5.80 6.06 14.62
CA VAL A 97 -5.39 5.90 13.23
C VAL A 97 -6.44 5.10 12.45
N ALA A 98 -7.06 4.09 13.09
CA ALA A 98 -8.00 3.19 12.42
C ALA A 98 -9.14 3.93 11.68
N ALA A 99 -9.70 4.97 12.32
CA ALA A 99 -10.80 5.75 11.75
C ALA A 99 -10.36 6.53 10.50
N ARG A 100 -9.15 7.11 10.51
CA ARG A 100 -8.60 7.87 9.37
C ARG A 100 -8.32 6.97 8.17
N VAL A 101 -7.79 5.77 8.42
CA VAL A 101 -7.53 4.79 7.36
C VAL A 101 -8.84 4.25 6.79
N ARG A 102 -9.85 4.01 7.64
CA ARG A 102 -11.20 3.67 7.18
C ARG A 102 -11.78 4.74 6.27
N GLU A 103 -11.70 6.01 6.66
CA GLU A 103 -12.18 7.13 5.85
C GLU A 103 -11.42 7.22 4.51
N SER A 104 -10.09 7.04 4.51
CA SER A 104 -9.30 7.01 3.28
C SER A 104 -9.67 5.84 2.36
N LEU A 105 -10.01 4.69 2.94
CA LEU A 105 -10.47 3.53 2.19
C LEU A 105 -11.85 3.78 1.57
N GLU A 106 -12.79 4.32 2.35
CA GLU A 106 -14.11 4.76 1.88
C GLU A 106 -13.99 5.78 0.73
N ILE A 107 -13.06 6.74 0.83
CA ILE A 107 -12.74 7.68 -0.27
C ILE A 107 -12.28 6.95 -1.54
N CYS A 108 -11.43 5.92 -1.43
CA CYS A 108 -11.00 5.16 -2.61
C CYS A 108 -12.18 4.46 -3.30
N HIS A 109 -13.08 3.87 -2.50
CA HIS A 109 -14.30 3.23 -3.00
C HIS A 109 -15.28 4.25 -3.62
N GLU A 110 -15.52 5.38 -2.96
CA GLU A 110 -16.42 6.44 -3.41
C GLU A 110 -15.97 7.07 -4.73
N PHE A 111 -14.67 7.36 -4.88
CA PHE A 111 -14.13 7.99 -6.09
C PHE A 111 -13.98 7.02 -7.27
N GLY A 112 -14.07 5.70 -7.04
CA GLY A 112 -13.87 4.70 -8.08
C GLY A 112 -12.45 4.69 -8.68
N VAL A 113 -11.47 5.28 -7.98
CA VAL A 113 -10.06 5.20 -8.39
C VAL A 113 -9.62 3.74 -8.35
N ALA A 114 -8.80 3.30 -9.32
CA ALA A 114 -8.21 1.97 -9.23
C ALA A 114 -7.36 1.88 -7.96
N PHE A 115 -7.49 0.81 -7.18
CA PHE A 115 -6.65 0.67 -5.99
C PHE A 115 -6.32 -0.76 -5.60
N ASP A 116 -5.14 -0.95 -5.00
CA ASP A 116 -4.84 -2.14 -4.21
C ASP A 116 -4.94 -1.78 -2.72
N ALA A 117 -5.69 -2.59 -1.96
CA ALA A 117 -5.56 -2.62 -0.51
C ALA A 117 -4.43 -3.59 -0.16
N ARG A 118 -3.41 -3.13 0.56
CA ARG A 118 -2.22 -3.93 0.89
C ARG A 118 -2.18 -4.21 2.37
N CYS A 119 -1.69 -5.37 2.76
CA CYS A 119 -1.42 -5.70 4.15
C CYS A 119 -0.08 -6.42 4.24
N THR A 120 0.85 -5.86 5.01
CA THR A 120 2.15 -6.50 5.25
C THR A 120 2.02 -7.51 6.39
N VAL A 121 2.43 -8.74 6.13
CA VAL A 121 2.31 -9.87 7.03
C VAL A 121 3.64 -10.19 7.69
N PHE A 122 3.65 -10.04 9.01
CA PHE A 122 4.72 -10.45 9.92
C PHE A 122 4.25 -11.67 10.74
N PRO A 123 5.16 -12.46 11.32
CA PRO A 123 4.79 -13.65 12.10
C PRO A 123 3.74 -13.40 13.17
N GLU A 124 3.77 -12.21 13.79
CA GLU A 124 2.87 -11.83 14.87
C GLU A 124 1.54 -11.23 14.37
N LEU A 125 1.56 -10.47 13.27
CA LEU A 125 0.42 -9.67 12.79
C LEU A 125 0.47 -9.42 11.27
N PRO A 126 -0.71 -9.37 10.60
CA PRO A 126 -2.01 -9.75 11.11
C PRO A 126 -2.18 -11.28 11.20
N SER A 127 -3.08 -11.73 12.06
CA SER A 127 -3.52 -13.13 12.07
C SER A 127 -4.41 -13.48 10.87
N CYS A 128 -4.61 -14.77 10.60
CA CYS A 128 -5.53 -15.23 9.55
C CYS A 128 -6.98 -14.73 9.76
N SER A 129 -7.45 -14.63 11.02
CA SER A 129 -8.78 -14.08 11.30
C SER A 129 -8.87 -12.58 11.01
N GLN A 130 -7.80 -11.83 11.28
CA GLN A 130 -7.73 -10.40 10.97
C GLN A 130 -7.72 -10.17 9.46
N VAL A 131 -6.96 -10.97 8.71
CA VAL A 131 -6.98 -10.91 7.24
C VAL A 131 -8.39 -11.17 6.68
N LYS A 132 -9.12 -12.16 7.21
CA LYS A 132 -10.52 -12.41 6.84
C LYS A 132 -11.43 -11.22 7.13
N GLU A 133 -11.24 -10.58 8.27
CA GLU A 133 -12.05 -9.42 8.65
C GLU A 133 -11.76 -8.21 7.75
N ILE A 134 -10.50 -7.95 7.40
CA ILE A 134 -10.15 -6.93 6.39
C ILE A 134 -10.84 -7.25 5.05
N ALA A 135 -10.80 -8.50 4.60
CA ALA A 135 -11.44 -8.91 3.35
C ALA A 135 -12.96 -8.66 3.36
N ARG A 136 -13.64 -8.95 4.47
CA ARG A 136 -15.08 -8.65 4.64
C ARG A 136 -15.38 -7.16 4.62
N ILE A 137 -14.50 -6.33 5.19
CA ILE A 137 -14.65 -4.87 5.14
C ILE A 137 -14.56 -4.39 3.69
N LEU A 138 -13.55 -4.85 2.94
CA LEU A 138 -13.38 -4.51 1.53
C LEU A 138 -14.56 -4.96 0.65
N GLU A 139 -15.06 -6.17 0.89
CA GLU A 139 -16.24 -6.70 0.20
C GLU A 139 -17.50 -5.89 0.50
N LYS A 140 -17.72 -5.55 1.78
CA LYS A 140 -18.85 -4.73 2.21
C LYS A 140 -18.82 -3.36 1.54
N LEU A 141 -17.68 -2.68 1.58
CA LEU A 141 -17.51 -1.37 0.94
C LEU A 141 -17.70 -1.47 -0.58
N GLY A 142 -17.15 -2.51 -1.23
CA GLY A 142 -17.39 -2.75 -2.66
C GLY A 142 -18.88 -2.95 -3.01
N GLY A 143 -19.68 -3.48 -2.09
CA GLY A 143 -21.14 -3.57 -2.25
C GLY A 143 -21.89 -2.27 -2.00
N GLU A 144 -21.35 -1.39 -1.15
CA GLU A 144 -21.91 -0.05 -0.85
C GLU A 144 -21.59 0.97 -1.95
N TYR A 145 -20.48 0.79 -2.66
CA TYR A 145 -20.01 1.66 -3.75
C TYR A 145 -19.87 0.87 -5.06
N PRO A 146 -20.93 0.75 -5.89
CA PRO A 146 -20.92 -0.07 -7.11
C PRO A 146 -19.87 0.33 -8.16
N ASP A 147 -19.44 1.60 -8.17
CA ASP A 147 -18.42 2.13 -9.08
C ASP A 147 -16.99 1.97 -8.53
N SER A 148 -16.83 1.35 -7.36
CA SER A 148 -15.54 1.07 -6.73
C SER A 148 -14.66 0.19 -7.62
N HIS A 149 -13.37 0.53 -7.70
CA HIS A 149 -12.38 -0.21 -8.49
C HIS A 149 -11.26 -0.81 -7.61
N LEU A 150 -11.63 -1.71 -6.69
CA LEU A 150 -10.67 -2.53 -5.97
C LEU A 150 -10.07 -3.57 -6.92
N GLU A 151 -8.79 -3.41 -7.27
CA GLU A 151 -8.09 -4.36 -8.13
C GLU A 151 -7.63 -5.60 -7.36
N HIS A 152 -7.04 -5.42 -6.17
CA HIS A 152 -6.53 -6.52 -5.35
C HIS A 152 -6.53 -6.18 -3.85
N PHE A 153 -6.85 -7.18 -3.02
CA PHE A 153 -6.36 -7.26 -1.64
C PHE A 153 -5.02 -8.02 -1.63
N VAL A 154 -3.92 -7.32 -1.37
CA VAL A 154 -2.57 -7.87 -1.48
C VAL A 154 -2.00 -8.19 -0.10
N LEU A 155 -1.65 -9.46 0.13
CA LEU A 155 -0.86 -9.89 1.28
C LEU A 155 0.62 -9.86 0.92
N GLN A 156 1.40 -9.03 1.61
CA GLN A 156 2.81 -8.80 1.32
C GLN A 156 3.68 -9.35 2.43
N GLN A 157 4.75 -10.08 2.10
CA GLN A 157 5.67 -10.59 3.12
C GLN A 157 6.44 -9.44 3.79
N GLY A 158 6.38 -9.36 5.11
CA GLY A 158 7.18 -8.45 5.90
C GLY A 158 8.67 -8.78 5.85
N HIS A 159 9.49 -7.75 5.94
CA HIS A 159 10.94 -7.85 6.00
C HIS A 159 11.48 -7.17 7.26
N PRO A 160 12.53 -7.71 7.90
CA PRO A 160 13.26 -6.99 8.93
C PRO A 160 13.77 -5.65 8.40
N ARG A 161 13.69 -4.60 9.19
CA ARG A 161 14.27 -3.29 8.85
C ARG A 161 15.71 -3.18 9.33
N GLU A 162 16.45 -2.22 8.76
CA GLU A 162 17.82 -1.94 9.19
C GLU A 162 17.88 -1.64 10.70
N GLY A 163 18.65 -2.46 11.42
CA GLY A 163 18.77 -2.38 12.88
C GLY A 163 17.75 -3.19 13.68
N GLU A 164 16.75 -3.81 13.05
CA GLU A 164 15.79 -4.70 13.72
C GLU A 164 16.29 -6.16 13.76
N PRO A 165 15.91 -6.94 14.79
CA PRO A 165 16.28 -8.34 14.89
C PRO A 165 15.67 -9.17 13.74
N TRP A 166 16.36 -10.25 13.39
CA TRP A 166 15.84 -11.25 12.46
C TRP A 166 14.60 -11.93 13.04
N PHE A 167 13.62 -12.20 12.17
CA PHE A 167 12.51 -13.11 12.42
C PHE A 167 12.40 -14.10 11.25
N GLU A 168 11.92 -15.31 11.53
CA GLU A 168 11.62 -16.27 10.46
C GLU A 168 10.37 -15.78 9.69
N PRO A 169 10.46 -15.56 8.37
CA PRO A 169 9.31 -15.12 7.59
C PRO A 169 8.19 -16.16 7.56
N ILE A 170 7.00 -15.71 7.19
CA ILE A 170 5.88 -16.61 6.96
C ILE A 170 6.12 -17.35 5.65
N SER A 171 5.84 -18.66 5.64
CA SER A 171 5.97 -19.46 4.41
C SER A 171 5.00 -19.00 3.34
N LEU A 172 5.35 -19.22 2.06
CA LEU A 172 4.46 -18.88 0.95
C LEU A 172 3.15 -19.66 1.07
N GLU A 173 3.24 -20.93 1.44
CA GLU A 173 2.09 -21.80 1.66
C GLU A 173 1.15 -21.23 2.73
N ALA A 174 1.66 -20.79 3.88
CA ALA A 174 0.84 -20.20 4.93
C ALA A 174 0.19 -18.87 4.48
N MET A 175 0.93 -18.02 3.76
CA MET A 175 0.34 -16.80 3.18
C MET A 175 -0.75 -17.11 2.15
N GLN A 176 -0.57 -18.16 1.33
CA GLN A 176 -1.58 -18.63 0.40
C GLN A 176 -2.81 -19.20 1.11
N GLU A 177 -2.64 -19.88 2.24
CA GLU A 177 -3.74 -20.32 3.10
C GLU A 177 -4.52 -19.13 3.67
N MET A 178 -3.82 -18.10 4.17
CA MET A 178 -4.47 -16.86 4.63
C MET A 178 -5.27 -16.21 3.50
N ALA A 179 -4.69 -16.11 2.31
CA ALA A 179 -5.37 -15.58 1.13
C ALA A 179 -6.61 -16.41 0.78
N ARG A 180 -6.48 -17.74 0.63
CA ARG A 180 -7.61 -18.64 0.34
C ARG A 180 -8.73 -18.52 1.38
N ALA A 181 -8.37 -18.37 2.64
CA ALA A 181 -9.34 -18.26 3.71
C ALA A 181 -10.05 -16.88 3.74
N ALA A 182 -9.44 -15.86 3.13
CA ALA A 182 -9.99 -14.52 2.94
C ALA A 182 -10.85 -14.39 1.67
N VAL A 183 -10.67 -15.28 0.69
CA VAL A 183 -11.43 -15.27 -0.56
C VAL A 183 -12.92 -15.52 -0.27
N GLN A 184 -13.75 -14.54 -0.62
CA GLN A 184 -15.18 -14.74 -0.81
C GLN A 184 -15.65 -14.14 -2.13
N ARG A 185 -15.38 -12.84 -2.38
CA ARG A 185 -15.82 -12.15 -3.60
C ARG A 185 -14.86 -11.09 -4.15
N ILE A 186 -13.67 -10.96 -3.54
CA ILE A 186 -12.66 -9.99 -3.95
C ILE A 186 -11.40 -10.69 -4.48
N PRO A 187 -10.69 -10.09 -5.44
CA PRO A 187 -9.38 -10.58 -5.89
C PRO A 187 -8.35 -10.45 -4.76
N VAL A 188 -7.71 -11.57 -4.39
CA VAL A 188 -6.65 -11.60 -3.37
C VAL A 188 -5.33 -12.04 -4.02
N GLN A 189 -4.25 -11.29 -3.78
CA GLN A 189 -2.92 -11.59 -4.30
C GLN A 189 -1.92 -11.78 -3.15
N VAL A 190 -1.05 -12.79 -3.26
CA VAL A 190 0.10 -12.94 -2.36
C VAL A 190 1.36 -12.42 -3.06
N ARG A 191 2.14 -11.58 -2.37
CA ARG A 191 3.45 -11.10 -2.80
C ARG A 191 4.50 -11.45 -1.74
N ALA A 192 5.17 -12.57 -1.96
CA ALA A 192 6.32 -13.01 -1.16
C ALA A 192 7.53 -13.22 -2.08
N PRO A 193 8.70 -12.63 -1.78
CA PRO A 193 9.90 -12.89 -2.56
C PRO A 193 10.41 -14.31 -2.32
N ALA A 194 10.94 -14.95 -3.35
CA ALA A 194 11.42 -16.34 -3.28
C ALA A 194 12.53 -16.56 -2.24
N VAL A 195 13.30 -15.52 -1.92
CA VAL A 195 14.38 -15.56 -0.93
C VAL A 195 14.39 -14.26 -0.14
N ILE A 196 14.40 -14.37 1.18
CA ILE A 196 14.62 -13.25 2.10
C ILE A 196 16.05 -13.35 2.62
N LYS A 197 16.84 -12.30 2.39
CA LYS A 197 18.23 -12.19 2.85
C LYS A 197 18.35 -11.04 3.83
N TRP A 198 18.93 -11.28 4.99
CA TRP A 198 19.15 -10.24 6.00
C TRP A 198 20.37 -10.53 6.87
N ALA A 199 21.34 -9.61 6.93
CA ALA A 199 22.49 -9.69 7.83
C ALA A 199 23.17 -11.08 7.92
N GLY A 200 23.31 -11.79 6.80
CA GLY A 200 23.92 -13.13 6.73
C GLY A 200 22.95 -14.31 6.92
N GLN A 201 21.70 -14.05 7.30
CA GLN A 201 20.60 -15.03 7.32
C GLN A 201 19.93 -15.12 5.94
N ILE A 202 19.53 -16.34 5.57
CA ILE A 202 18.81 -16.62 4.33
C ILE A 202 17.64 -17.54 4.67
N SER A 203 16.42 -17.08 4.43
CA SER A 203 15.24 -17.94 4.40
C SER A 203 14.70 -18.03 2.98
N LYS A 204 14.40 -19.26 2.54
CA LYS A 204 13.72 -19.49 1.27
C LYS A 204 12.24 -19.49 1.56
N SER A 205 11.49 -18.77 0.74
CA SER A 205 10.04 -18.85 0.74
C SER A 205 9.67 -20.24 0.21
N THR A 206 9.61 -21.24 1.08
CA THR A 206 9.05 -22.56 0.78
C THR A 206 7.54 -22.49 0.77
#